data_AF-A0A396Q3N8-F1
#
_entry.id   AF-A0A396Q3N8-F1
#
_cell.length_a   1.000
_cell.length_b   1.000
_cell.length_c   1.000
_cell.angle_alpha   90.00
_cell.angle_beta   90.00
_cell.angle_gamma   90.00
#
_symmetry.space_group_name_H-M   'P 1'
#
loop_
_entity.id
_entity.type
_entity.pdbx_description
1 polymer ?
#
loop_
_entity_poly.entity_id
_entity_poly.type
_entity_poly.pdbx_seq_one_letter_code
_entity_poly.pdbx_strand_id
1 'polypeptide(L)' 'MEISKEELVVCIEQARKKLDGSIENGEDYRYIYEKSVELDRLIEIYIAMEY' A
#
# COMPACT_ATOMS: atom_id res chain seq x y z
N MET A 1 -16.13 10.43 -6.43
CA MET A 1 -14.76 10.36 -6.96
C MET A 1 -14.46 8.87 -7.08
N GLU A 2 -14.77 8.30 -8.24
CA GLU A 2 -14.56 6.87 -8.50
C GLU A 2 -13.05 6.69 -8.69
N ILE A 3 -12.38 6.12 -7.69
CA ILE A 3 -11.00 5.69 -7.85
C ILE A 3 -11.04 4.55 -8.87
N SER A 4 -10.47 4.78 -10.05
CA SER A 4 -10.36 3.73 -11.07
C SER A 4 -9.41 2.64 -10.57
N LYS A 5 -9.64 1.40 -11.03
CA LYS A 5 -8.77 0.25 -10.72
C LYS A 5 -7.29 0.54 -10.99
N GLU A 6 -6.98 1.27 -12.07
CA GLU A 6 -5.62 1.70 -12.40
C GLU A 6 -5.01 2.64 -11.35
N GLU A 7 -5.76 3.63 -10.87
CA GLU A 7 -5.30 4.55 -9.81
C GLU A 7 -5.03 3.78 -8.51
N LEU A 8 -5.87 2.80 -8.20
CA LEU A 8 -5.70 1.96 -7.02
C LEU A 8 -4.43 1.09 -7.11
N VAL A 9 -4.13 0.55 -8.29
CA VAL A 9 -2.88 -0.18 -8.54
C VAL A 9 -1.67 0.73 -8.37
N VAL A 10 -1.72 1.97 -8.88
CA VAL A 10 -0.65 2.95 -8.70
C VAL A 10 -0.45 3.28 -7.21
N CYS A 11 -1.54 3.46 -6.44
CA CYS A 11 -1.46 3.67 -4.99
C CYS A 11 -0.84 2.47 -4.26
N ILE A 12 -1.22 1.24 -4.61
CA ILE A 12 -0.64 0.02 -4.05
C ILE A 12 0.85 -0.05 -4.35
N GLU A 13 1.26 0.22 -5.59
CA GLU A 13 2.67 0.15 -5.98
C GLU A 13 3.52 1.22 -5.28
N GLN A 14 2.98 2.43 -5.10
CA GLN A 14 3.61 3.49 -4.33
C GLN A 14 3.74 3.12 -2.85
N ALA A 15 2.70 2.55 -2.24
CA ALA A 15 2.73 2.08 -0.86
C ALA A 15 3.77 0.97 -0.68
N ARG A 16 3.87 0.02 -1.62
CA ARG A 16 4.91 -1.01 -1.65
C ARG A 16 6.31 -0.40 -1.70
N LYS A 17 6.57 0.54 -2.62
CA LYS A 17 7.88 1.22 -2.71
C LYS A 17 8.25 1.94 -1.43
N LYS A 18 7.28 2.58 -0.77
CA LYS A 18 7.51 3.26 0.52
C LYS A 18 7.83 2.28 1.64
N LEU A 19 7.17 1.12 1.67
CA LEU A 19 7.43 0.06 2.64
C LEU A 19 8.80 -0.56 2.41
N ASP A 20 9.12 -0.90 1.16
CA ASP A 20 10.41 -1.48 0.76
C ASP A 20 11.56 -0.54 1.13
N GLY A 21 11.44 0.75 0.77
CA GLY A 21 12.41 1.76 1.17
C GLY A 21 12.55 1.93 2.69
N SER A 22 11.47 1.78 3.46
CA SER A 22 11.57 1.79 4.93
C SER A 22 12.34 0.60 5.48
N ILE A 23 12.14 -0.57 4.89
CA ILE A 23 12.84 -1.80 5.27
C ILE A 23 14.32 -1.68 4.91
N GLU A 24 14.64 -1.22 3.71
CA GLU A 24 16.01 -1.02 3.24
C GLU A 24 16.77 0.03 4.08
N ASN A 25 16.10 1.11 4.46
CA ASN A 25 16.70 2.16 5.31
C ASN A 25 16.78 1.77 6.79
N GLY A 26 16.24 0.61 7.19
CA GLY A 26 16.18 0.18 8.58
C GLY A 26 15.38 1.15 9.45
N GLU A 27 14.30 1.71 8.92
CA GLU A 27 13.39 2.57 9.68
C GLU A 27 12.74 1.80 10.85
N ASP A 28 12.19 2.55 11.81
CA ASP A 28 11.57 1.96 13.00
C ASP A 28 10.49 0.96 12.59
N TYR A 29 10.45 -0.17 13.30
CA TYR A 29 9.50 -1.24 13.04
C TYR A 29 8.05 -0.74 13.05
N ARG A 30 7.73 0.28 13.87
CA ARG A 30 6.38 0.88 13.87
C ARG A 30 6.02 1.54 12.54
N TYR A 31 6.97 2.22 11.89
CA TYR A 31 6.75 2.84 10.59
C TYR A 31 6.60 1.79 9.49
N ILE A 32 7.42 0.74 9.53
CA ILE A 32 7.29 -0.41 8.60
C ILE A 32 5.91 -1.07 8.79
N TYR A 33 5.48 -1.27 10.03
CA TYR A 33 4.19 -1.88 10.34
C TYR A 33 3.01 -1.01 9.85
N GLU A 34 3.03 0.30 10.11
CA GLU A 34 1.99 1.22 9.65
C GLU A 34 1.87 1.22 8.12
N LYS A 35 3.00 1.27 7.41
CA LYS A 35 3.02 1.18 5.93
C LYS A 35 2.53 -0.17 5.42
N SER A 36 2.81 -1.26 6.13
CA SER A 36 2.30 -2.59 5.79
C SER A 36 0.78 -2.66 5.95
N VAL A 37 0.21 -2.09 7.02
CA VAL A 37 -1.24 -2.05 7.23
C VAL A 37 -1.94 -1.16 6.20
N GLU A 38 -1.32 -0.04 5.83
CA GLU A 38 -1.84 0.84 4.77
C GLU A 38 -1.88 0.12 3.42
N LEU A 39 -0.81 -0.59 3.08
CA LEU A 39 -0.74 -1.42 1.88
C LEU A 39 -1.81 -2.53 1.88
N ASP A 40 -2.00 -3.21 3.01
CA ASP A 40 -2.98 -4.31 3.15
C ASP A 40 -4.41 -3.81 2.87
N ARG A 41 -4.79 -2.67 3.44
CA ARG A 41 -6.09 -2.03 3.19
C ARG A 41 -6.30 -1.66 1.72
N LEU A 42 -5.26 -1.16 1.05
CA LEU A 42 -5.36 -0.82 -0.37
C LEU A 42 -5.60 -2.07 -1.23
N ILE A 43 -4.97 -3.19 -0.88
CA ILE A 43 -5.19 -4.48 -1.53
C ILE A 43 -6.61 -5.01 -1.25
N GLU A 44 -7.10 -4.88 -0.01
CA GLU A 44 -8.49 -5.25 0.32
C GLU A 44 -9.50 -4.48 -0.51
N ILE A 45 -9.32 -3.16 -0.66
CA ILE A 45 -10.18 -2.31 -1.52
C ILE A 45 -10.10 -2.76 -2.97
N TYR A 46 -8.90 -3.15 -3.45
CA TYR A 46 -8.70 -3.61 -4.82
C TYR A 46 -9.43 -4.93 -5.08
N ILE A 47 -9.35 -5.88 -4.15
CA ILE A 47 -10.08 -7.13 -4.21
C ILE A 47 -11.59 -6.88 -4.14
N ALA A 48 -12.04 -5.98 -3.27
CA ALA A 48 -13.45 -5.62 -3.13
C ALA A 48 -14.03 -4.91 -4.36
N MET A 49 -13.21 -4.18 -5.12
CA MET A 49 -13.60 -3.57 -6.40
C MET A 49 -13.71 -4.59 -7.55
N GLU A 50 -13.13 -5.78 -7.42
CA GLU A 50 -13.17 -6.83 -8.43
C GLU A 50 -14.41 -7.75 -8.28
N TYR A 51 -15.21 -7.56 -7.23
CA TYR A 51 -16.44 -8.33 -6.91
C TYR A 51 -17.74 -7.60 -7.27
#